data_AF-A0A525D5Q7-F1
#
_entry.id   AF-A0A525D5Q7-F1
#
_cell.length_a   1.000
_cell.length_b   1.000
_cell.length_c   1.000
_cell.angle_alpha   90.00
_cell.angle_beta   90.00
_cell.angle_gamma   90.00
#
_symmetry.space_group_name_H-M   'P 1'
#
loop_
_entity.id
_entity.type
_entity.pdbx_description
1 polymer ?
#
loop_
_entity_poly.entity_id
_entity_poly.type
_entity_poly.pdbx_seq_one_letter_code
_entity_poly.pdbx_strand_id
1 'polypeptide(L)'
;MLYSGHFSFDEVGDAGKERHGYFTCVVQAGTPELALQKFKQRIYTIKDELKEPLFQGIHAIYVEDIVEISDSPEDPVITRFQSSDGPFPKSRSCSLPTSDTTAIKAYQWVPESDTPADKEWSTSSQEYKEASPFILFS
;
A
#
# COMPACT_ATOMS: atom_id res chain seq x y z
N MET A 1 -0.06 -2.23 -18.69
CA MET A 1 0.07 -3.24 -17.62
C MET A 1 -0.99 -2.96 -16.56
N LEU A 2 -1.42 -3.99 -15.82
CA LEU A 2 -2.32 -3.81 -14.69
C LEU A 2 -1.49 -3.68 -13.41
N TYR A 3 -1.89 -2.81 -12.50
CA TYR A 3 -1.22 -2.61 -11.22
C TYR A 3 -2.25 -2.75 -10.10
N SER A 4 -1.94 -3.54 -9.07
CA SER A 4 -2.70 -3.68 -7.84
C SER A 4 -1.94 -3.01 -6.71
N GLY A 5 -2.39 -1.82 -6.29
CA GLY A 5 -1.86 -1.12 -5.13
C GLY A 5 -2.52 -1.65 -3.86
N HIS A 6 -1.70 -2.06 -2.89
CA HIS A 6 -2.13 -2.49 -1.57
C HIS A 6 -1.84 -1.40 -0.57
N PHE A 7 -2.88 -1.00 0.16
CA PHE A 7 -2.81 0.11 1.10
C PHE A 7 -3.21 -0.34 2.49
N SER A 8 -2.63 0.31 3.48
CA SER A 8 -3.14 0.37 4.85
C SER A 8 -3.53 1.80 5.16
N PHE A 9 -4.37 1.98 6.18
CA PHE A 9 -4.82 3.29 6.59
C PHE A 9 -5.12 3.34 8.08
N ASP A 10 -5.02 4.54 8.62
CA ASP A 10 -5.43 4.89 9.96
C ASP A 10 -6.69 5.75 9.87
N GLU A 11 -7.70 5.40 10.66
CA GLU A 11 -8.95 6.13 10.75
C GLU A 11 -9.39 6.32 12.20
N VAL A 12 -10.19 7.36 12.41
CA VAL A 12 -10.91 7.55 13.67
C VAL A 12 -12.35 7.09 13.46
N GLY A 13 -12.71 5.98 14.09
CA GLY A 13 -14.05 5.41 14.02
C GLY A 13 -15.06 6.15 14.90
N ASP A 14 -16.31 5.71 14.82
CA ASP A 14 -17.39 6.18 15.69
C ASP A 14 -17.00 6.03 17.17
N ALA A 15 -17.27 7.07 17.96
CA ALA A 15 -16.82 7.23 19.35
C ALA A 15 -15.31 7.49 19.57
N GLY A 16 -14.59 7.93 18.53
CA GLY A 16 -13.22 8.44 18.67
C GLY A 16 -12.16 7.35 18.86
N LYS A 17 -12.48 6.10 18.50
CA LYS A 17 -11.54 4.99 18.61
C LYS A 17 -10.68 4.91 17.36
N GLU A 18 -9.38 4.82 17.56
CA GLU A 18 -8.42 4.51 16.51
C GLU A 18 -8.76 3.16 15.89
N ARG A 19 -8.76 3.12 14.56
CA ARG A 19 -8.97 1.93 13.76
C ARG A 19 -7.94 1.95 12.65
N HIS A 20 -7.52 0.76 12.25
CA HIS A 20 -6.67 0.58 11.10
C HIS A 20 -7.37 -0.34 10.13
N GLY A 21 -7.11 -0.17 8.84
CA GLY A 21 -7.70 -1.00 7.83
C GLY A 21 -6.80 -1.14 6.62
N TYR A 22 -7.28 -1.94 5.68
CA TYR A 22 -6.58 -2.23 4.45
C TYR A 22 -7.54 -2.16 3.29
N PHE A 23 -7.08 -1.64 2.16
CA PHE A 23 -7.81 -1.73 0.90
C PHE A 23 -6.85 -1.97 -0.25
N THR A 24 -7.43 -2.40 -1.37
CA THR A 24 -6.71 -2.61 -2.63
C THR A 24 -7.33 -1.72 -3.69
N CYS A 25 -6.50 -1.13 -4.55
CA CYS A 25 -6.95 -0.43 -5.75
C CYS A 25 -6.25 -1.02 -6.96
N VAL A 26 -6.99 -1.23 -8.05
CA VAL A 26 -6.46 -1.79 -9.29
C VAL A 26 -6.58 -0.77 -10.40
N VAL A 27 -5.52 -0.58 -11.20
CA VAL A 27 -5.52 0.38 -12.30
C VAL A 27 -4.66 -0.10 -13.47
N GLN A 28 -5.04 0.28 -14.69
CA GLN A 28 -4.16 0.15 -15.85
C GLN A 28 -3.24 1.36 -15.97
N ALA A 29 -1.93 1.12 -16.10
CA ALA A 29 -0.93 2.15 -16.31
C ALA A 29 0.24 1.66 -17.18
N GLY A 30 1.07 2.60 -17.63
CA GLY A 30 2.30 2.32 -18.38
C GLY A 30 3.52 2.06 -17.50
N THR A 31 3.54 2.63 -16.29
CA THR A 31 4.65 2.50 -15.32
C THR A 31 4.09 2.47 -13.89
N PRO A 32 4.84 1.98 -12.89
CA PRO A 32 4.42 2.00 -11.49
C PRO A 32 4.21 3.43 -10.95
N GLU A 33 4.98 4.42 -11.40
CA GLU A 33 4.82 5.82 -10.98
C GLU A 33 3.49 6.40 -11.48
N LEU A 34 3.11 6.10 -12.73
CA LEU A 34 1.81 6.49 -13.28
C LEU A 34 0.66 5.76 -12.57
N ALA A 35 0.84 4.49 -12.18
CA ALA A 35 -0.14 3.78 -11.37
C ALA A 35 -0.33 4.46 -10.02
N LEU A 36 0.76 4.81 -9.34
CA LEU A 36 0.76 5.51 -8.05
C LEU A 36 0.03 6.86 -8.13
N GLN A 37 0.29 7.65 -9.17
CA GLN A 37 -0.42 8.91 -9.40
C GLN A 37 -1.94 8.69 -9.56
N LYS A 38 -2.34 7.67 -10.33
CA LYS A 38 -3.75 7.33 -10.51
C LYS A 38 -4.41 6.83 -9.22
N PHE A 39 -3.71 6.03 -8.43
CA PHE A 39 -4.19 5.61 -7.11
C PHE A 39 -4.42 6.81 -6.20
N LYS A 40 -3.44 7.71 -6.11
CA LYS A 40 -3.54 8.95 -5.33
C LYS A 40 -4.75 9.78 -5.75
N GLN A 41 -4.89 10.02 -7.05
CA GLN A 41 -6.04 10.76 -7.58
C GLN A 41 -7.36 10.07 -7.23
N ARG A 42 -7.48 8.76 -7.41
CA ARG A 42 -8.70 8.02 -7.09
C ARG A 42 -9.07 8.11 -5.61
N ILE A 43 -8.08 8.01 -4.72
CA ILE A 43 -8.25 8.13 -3.28
C ILE A 43 -8.78 9.52 -2.91
N TYR A 44 -8.19 10.60 -3.45
CA TYR A 44 -8.69 11.96 -3.24
C TYR A 44 -10.10 12.15 -3.79
N THR A 45 -10.40 11.65 -4.99
CA THR A 45 -11.75 11.71 -5.55
C THR A 45 -12.76 11.01 -4.63
N ILE A 46 -12.44 9.83 -4.10
CA ILE A 46 -13.34 9.11 -3.17
C ILE A 46 -13.56 9.92 -1.88
N LYS A 47 -12.48 10.43 -1.27
CA LYS A 47 -12.56 11.12 0.02
C LYS A 47 -13.15 12.53 -0.08
N ASP A 48 -12.63 13.35 -0.99
CA ASP A 48 -12.86 14.80 -0.96
C ASP A 48 -13.98 15.22 -1.92
N GLU A 49 -14.05 14.58 -3.10
CA GLU A 49 -15.06 14.91 -4.12
C GLU A 49 -16.37 14.14 -3.88
N LEU A 50 -16.30 12.81 -3.78
CA LEU A 50 -17.46 11.94 -3.58
C LEU A 50 -17.91 11.88 -2.11
N LYS A 51 -17.00 12.14 -1.16
CA LYS A 51 -17.25 12.10 0.28
C LYS A 51 -17.82 10.77 0.76
N GLU A 52 -17.32 9.68 0.18
CA GLU A 52 -17.78 8.33 0.49
C GLU A 52 -17.65 8.04 2.00
N PRO A 53 -18.71 7.59 2.68
CA PRO A 53 -18.69 7.37 4.13
C PRO A 53 -17.55 6.48 4.63
N LEU A 54 -17.17 5.47 3.83
CA LEU A 54 -16.06 4.57 4.15
C LEU A 54 -14.68 5.27 4.22
N PHE A 55 -14.52 6.44 3.60
CA PHE A 55 -13.26 7.19 3.58
C PHE A 55 -13.28 8.43 4.50
N GLN A 56 -14.42 8.74 5.14
CA GLN A 56 -14.56 9.96 5.92
C GLN A 56 -13.62 10.00 7.13
N GLY A 57 -13.55 8.91 7.90
CA GLY A 57 -12.72 8.82 9.11
C GLY A 57 -11.22 8.63 8.85
N ILE A 58 -10.82 8.31 7.61
CA ILE A 58 -9.42 8.02 7.26
C ILE A 58 -8.59 9.30 7.32
N HIS A 59 -7.50 9.32 8.09
CA HIS A 59 -6.60 10.48 8.17
C HIS A 59 -5.20 10.21 7.60
N ALA A 60 -4.74 8.96 7.57
CA ALA A 60 -3.48 8.57 6.96
C ALA A 60 -3.66 7.33 6.09
N ILE A 61 -3.00 7.30 4.94
CA ILE A 61 -2.93 6.13 4.05
C ILE A 61 -1.46 5.85 3.75
N TYR A 62 -1.08 4.59 3.80
CA TYR A 62 0.26 4.08 3.53
C TYR A 62 0.20 3.13 2.32
N VAL A 63 1.25 3.13 1.51
CA VAL A 63 1.44 2.11 0.48
C VAL A 63 2.20 0.95 1.09
N GLU A 64 1.58 -0.22 1.12
CA GLU A 64 2.23 -1.46 1.56
C GLU A 64 3.11 -1.99 0.43
N ASP A 65 2.50 -2.18 -0.74
CA ASP A 65 3.18 -2.59 -1.95
C ASP A 65 2.33 -2.26 -3.20
N ILE A 66 2.95 -2.40 -4.37
CA ILE A 66 2.29 -2.30 -5.67
C ILE A 66 2.68 -3.52 -6.49
N VAL A 67 1.70 -4.33 -6.88
CA VAL A 67 1.91 -5.51 -7.73
C VAL A 67 1.64 -5.16 -9.18
N GLU A 68 2.66 -5.21 -10.04
CA GLU A 68 2.54 -5.13 -11.49
C GLU A 68 2.21 -6.50 -12.06
N ILE A 69 1.17 -6.56 -12.88
CA ILE A 69 0.70 -7.72 -13.62
C ILE A 69 0.88 -7.38 -15.09
N SER A 70 1.98 -7.87 -15.69
CA SER A 70 2.36 -7.49 -17.06
C SER A 70 1.45 -8.14 -18.11
N ASP A 71 0.91 -9.33 -17.81
CA ASP A 71 -0.03 -10.08 -18.62
C ASP A 71 -1.02 -10.85 -17.74
N SER A 72 -2.11 -11.35 -18.33
CA SER A 72 -3.09 -12.19 -17.62
C SER A 72 -2.44 -13.53 -17.25
N PRO A 73 -2.35 -13.90 -15.96
CA PRO A 73 -1.71 -15.15 -15.58
C PRO A 73 -2.61 -16.33 -15.99
N GLU A 74 -2.01 -17.38 -16.58
CA GLU A 74 -2.71 -18.63 -16.91
C GLU A 74 -3.07 -19.42 -15.64
N ASP A 75 -2.18 -19.38 -14.65
CA ASP A 75 -2.36 -20.01 -13.34
C ASP A 75 -2.78 -18.98 -12.26
N PRO A 76 -3.53 -19.38 -11.21
CA PRO A 76 -3.88 -18.48 -10.12
C PRO A 76 -2.65 -17.95 -9.36
N VAL A 77 -2.63 -16.66 -9.06
CA VAL A 77 -1.55 -16.01 -8.30
C VAL A 77 -2.10 -15.32 -7.06
N ILE A 78 -1.47 -15.57 -5.91
CA ILE A 78 -1.72 -14.82 -4.67
C ILE A 78 -0.91 -13.52 -4.71
N THR A 79 -1.60 -12.38 -4.86
CA THR A 79 -0.95 -11.06 -4.93
C THR A 79 -0.69 -10.45 -3.54
N ARG A 80 -1.44 -10.86 -2.52
CA ARG A 80 -1.27 -10.42 -1.13
C ARG A 80 -1.70 -11.50 -0.14
N PHE A 81 -0.92 -11.67 0.92
CA PHE A 81 -1.31 -12.47 2.10
C PHE A 81 -1.20 -11.61 3.36
N GLN A 82 -2.23 -11.68 4.21
CA GLN A 82 -2.28 -10.94 5.45
C GLN A 82 -2.87 -11.79 6.57
N SER A 83 -2.19 -11.80 7.72
CA SER A 83 -2.61 -12.50 8.93
C SER A 83 -2.35 -11.66 10.18
N SER A 84 -3.30 -11.69 11.13
CA SER A 84 -3.33 -10.86 12.34
C SER A 84 -3.78 -11.70 13.56
N ASP A 85 -3.03 -11.66 14.68
CA ASP A 85 -3.30 -12.40 15.92
C ASP A 85 -4.03 -11.58 17.03
N GLY A 86 -5.28 -11.87 17.40
CA GLY A 86 -5.92 -11.23 18.57
C GLY A 86 -6.51 -9.82 18.33
N PRO A 87 -6.88 -9.05 19.39
CA PRO A 87 -7.79 -7.90 19.28
C PRO A 87 -7.26 -6.64 18.57
N PHE A 88 -5.98 -6.55 18.23
CA PHE A 88 -5.40 -5.84 17.05
C PHE A 88 -3.87 -5.91 17.16
N PRO A 89 -3.08 -6.42 16.17
CA PRO A 89 -1.81 -7.03 16.58
C PRO A 89 -0.58 -6.77 15.71
N LYS A 90 0.55 -7.28 16.22
CA LYS A 90 1.71 -7.62 15.39
C LYS A 90 1.21 -8.41 14.18
N SER A 91 1.40 -7.89 12.99
CA SER A 91 0.94 -8.49 11.74
C SER A 91 2.14 -8.91 10.89
N ARG A 92 1.91 -9.90 10.01
CA ARG A 92 2.82 -10.22 8.91
C ARG A 92 2.10 -9.94 7.60
N SER A 93 2.67 -9.06 6.79
CA SER A 93 2.22 -8.75 5.44
C SER A 93 3.39 -9.01 4.50
N CYS A 94 3.14 -9.71 3.40
CA CYS A 94 4.11 -9.86 2.33
C CYS A 94 3.41 -9.99 0.99
N SER A 95 3.93 -9.28 0.00
CA SER A 95 3.56 -9.45 -1.40
C SER A 95 4.17 -10.74 -1.92
N LEU A 96 3.45 -11.45 -2.78
CA LEU A 96 3.99 -12.60 -3.51
C LEU A 96 4.65 -13.66 -2.59
N PRO A 97 3.96 -14.13 -1.52
CA PRO A 97 4.55 -14.96 -0.45
C PRO A 97 5.22 -16.25 -0.92
N THR A 98 4.83 -16.76 -2.10
CA THR A 98 5.28 -18.04 -2.66
C THR A 98 5.63 -17.94 -4.14
N SER A 99 5.86 -16.73 -4.67
CA SER A 99 5.90 -16.51 -6.12
C SER A 99 7.14 -17.12 -6.78
N ASP A 100 6.86 -17.94 -7.79
CA ASP A 100 7.76 -18.58 -8.74
C ASP A 100 7.66 -17.97 -10.15
N THR A 101 6.75 -17.02 -10.36
CA THR A 101 6.55 -16.33 -11.65
C THR A 101 7.44 -15.09 -11.82
N THR A 102 7.88 -14.85 -13.06
CA THR A 102 8.59 -13.62 -13.46
C THR A 102 7.67 -12.58 -14.12
N ALA A 103 6.40 -12.94 -14.38
CA ALA A 103 5.42 -12.07 -15.05
C ALA A 103 4.78 -11.05 -14.08
N ILE A 104 5.04 -11.20 -12.78
CA ILE A 104 4.45 -10.37 -11.73
C ILE A 104 5.56 -9.85 -10.84
N LYS A 105 5.53 -8.55 -10.56
CA LYS A 105 6.56 -7.86 -9.77
C LYS A 105 5.90 -7.09 -8.65
N ALA A 106 6.48 -7.15 -7.45
CA ALA A 106 6.10 -6.28 -6.34
C ALA A 106 7.08 -5.12 -6.25
N TYR A 107 6.54 -3.91 -6.08
CA TYR A 107 7.29 -2.68 -5.85
C TYR A 107 6.92 -2.12 -4.48
N GLN A 108 7.91 -1.62 -3.76
CA GLN A 108 7.70 -0.87 -2.53
C GLN A 108 7.76 0.62 -2.84
N TRP A 109 6.85 1.40 -2.25
CA TRP A 109 6.93 2.84 -2.31
C TRP A 109 7.95 3.37 -1.30
N VAL A 110 8.77 4.32 -1.74
CA VAL A 110 9.73 5.03 -0.89
C VAL A 110 9.45 6.52 -1.02
N PRO A 111 9.28 7.26 0.09
CA PRO A 111 9.15 8.71 0.06
C PRO A 111 10.36 9.37 -0.61
N GLU A 112 10.16 10.47 -1.33
CA GLU A 112 11.28 11.22 -1.94
C GLU A 112 12.30 11.72 -0.90
N SER A 113 11.87 12.00 0.33
CA SER A 113 12.75 12.36 1.44
C SER A 113 13.68 11.22 1.89
N ASP A 114 13.33 9.98 1.55
CA ASP A 114 14.04 8.76 1.92
C ASP A 114 14.85 8.17 0.75
N THR A 115 14.77 8.74 -0.45
CA THR A 115 15.61 8.33 -1.58
C THR A 115 17.08 8.56 -1.21
N PRO A 116 17.93 7.51 -1.18
CA PRO A 116 19.30 7.66 -0.74
C PRO A 116 20.10 8.45 -1.79
N ALA A 117 20.34 9.73 -1.52
CA ALA A 117 21.54 10.39 -2.02
C ALA A 117 22.73 9.74 -1.26
N ASP A 118 23.36 8.74 -1.88
CA ASP A 118 24.61 8.14 -1.44
C ASP A 118 24.66 7.64 0.02
N LYS A 119 23.60 6.97 0.49
CA LYS A 119 23.66 6.25 1.78
C LYS A 119 23.87 4.76 1.53
N GLU A 120 25.10 4.30 1.77
CA GLU A 120 25.42 2.89 1.93
C GLU A 120 24.41 2.26 2.91
N TRP A 121 23.82 1.13 2.50
CA TRP A 121 22.93 0.34 3.32
C TRP A 121 23.71 -0.22 4.52
N SER A 122 23.83 0.56 5.60
CA SER A 122 24.54 0.14 6.80
C SER A 122 23.75 -0.96 7.49
N THR A 123 24.32 -2.16 7.53
CA THR A 123 23.78 -3.36 8.18
C THR A 123 23.84 -3.31 9.72
N SER A 124 24.13 -2.16 10.32
CA SER A 124 24.21 -2.00 11.77
C SER A 124 22.89 -1.51 12.36
N SER A 125 22.31 -2.35 13.23
CA SER A 125 21.04 -2.22 13.95
C SER A 125 19.78 -2.05 13.08
N GLN A 126 19.07 -3.16 12.84
CA GLN A 126 17.70 -3.18 12.33
C GLN A 126 16.74 -2.57 13.36
N GLU A 127 16.81 -1.26 13.59
CA GLU A 127 15.69 -0.53 14.16
C GLU A 127 14.55 -0.55 13.14
N TYR A 128 13.37 -0.96 13.59
CA TYR A 128 12.16 -0.90 12.78
C TYR A 128 11.92 0.56 12.39
N LYS A 129 12.06 0.89 11.09
CA LYS A 129 11.69 2.20 10.58
C LYS A 129 10.19 2.21 10.35
N GLU A 130 9.49 3.05 11.10
CA GLU A 130 8.05 3.26 10.94
C GLU A 130 7.74 3.77 9.52
N ALA A 131 6.63 3.31 8.94
CA ALA A 131 6.26 3.67 7.59
C ALA A 131 5.81 5.14 7.52
N SER A 132 6.34 5.88 6.54
CA SER A 132 5.87 7.23 6.25
C SER A 132 4.53 7.18 5.51
N PRO A 133 3.57 8.06 5.82
CA PRO A 133 2.29 8.09 5.13
C PRO A 133 2.46 8.52 3.67
N PHE A 134 1.78 7.82 2.76
CA PHE A 134 1.67 8.16 1.35
C PHE A 134 0.73 9.35 1.13
N ILE A 135 -0.37 9.38 1.88
CA ILE A 135 -1.31 10.50 1.95
C ILE A 135 -1.59 10.78 3.42
N LEU A 136 -1.47 12.04 3.79
CA LEU A 136 -1.96 12.58 5.06
C LEU A 136 -3.07 13.56 4.74
N PHE A 137 -4.27 13.33 5.29
CA PHE A 137 -5.39 14.24 5.15
C PHE A 137 -5.38 15.23 6.31
N SER A 138 -5.57 16.51 6.00
CA SER A 138 -5.71 17.62 6.95
C SER A 138 -7.16 17.81 7.39
#